data_AF-W7TY30-F1
#
_entry.id   AF-W7TY30-F1
#
_cell.length_a   1.000
_cell.length_b   1.000
_cell.length_c   1.000
_cell.angle_alpha   90.00
_cell.angle_beta   90.00
_cell.angle_gamma   90.00
#
_symmetry.space_group_name_H-M   'P 1'
#
loop_
_entity.id
_entity.type
_entity.pdbx_description
1 polymer ?
#
loop_
_entity_poly.entity_id
_entity_poly.type
_entity_poly.pdbx_seq_one_letter_code
_entity_poly.pdbx_strand_id
1 'polypeptide(L)'
;MAGMWALDTMALPSVKDNMEDASRSSENLTGVDQHAAESYPTAPKATDPVDTRQDFTEEALVKLEAAANSLPFAHFCDKCEKAAQAKSAQKKRSIFFDKELIYRLQRASPGPVSIFPILRFLLPETDPRQGQFKLRHRTMGDVIVKTLGLATKSKAALRIMNFSMPEHNGPRMGPNGRILNTLGDFGSTIEDVLVSRIRQTPSDLSLLEVNEWLDKLVSAPPRSHAKRKEREREEIFTQLSTLLNPREMKWLIRIILGDLKCGFKKDSVLKVFGQDGPGRLQRSYDLRKVCAEYAVK
;
A
#
# COMPACT_ATOMS: atom_id res chain seq x y z
N MET A 1 -45.37 -57.23 -27.53
CA MET A 1 -46.34 -56.42 -26.75
C MET A 1 -45.98 -54.97 -27.02
N ALA A 2 -46.49 -54.33 -28.07
CA ALA A 2 -47.85 -53.73 -28.14
C ALA A 2 -48.06 -52.82 -26.93
N GLY A 3 -47.75 -51.54 -27.05
CA GLY A 3 -48.71 -50.47 -27.41
C GLY A 3 -48.84 -49.58 -26.17
N MET A 4 -49.18 -48.30 -26.18
CA MET A 4 -49.75 -47.40 -27.17
C MET A 4 -49.53 -45.99 -26.54
N TRP A 5 -48.90 -45.02 -27.22
CA TRP A 5 -49.50 -43.82 -27.86
C TRP A 5 -49.89 -42.72 -26.85
N ALA A 6 -49.61 -41.43 -27.04
CA ALA A 6 -49.79 -40.57 -28.22
C ALA A 6 -48.68 -39.49 -28.26
N LEU A 7 -48.04 -39.16 -29.41
CA LEU A 7 -48.54 -38.45 -30.60
C LEU A 7 -49.02 -37.02 -30.25
N ASP A 8 -48.20 -36.01 -30.52
CA ASP A 8 -48.09 -35.23 -31.78
C ASP A 8 -49.06 -34.04 -31.75
N THR A 9 -48.73 -32.81 -32.15
CA THR A 9 -48.37 -32.45 -33.54
C THR A 9 -47.99 -30.95 -33.62
N MET A 10 -46.96 -30.65 -34.45
CA MET A 10 -46.91 -29.60 -35.50
C MET A 10 -47.10 -28.10 -35.14
N ALA A 11 -46.52 -27.11 -35.81
CA ALA A 11 -45.63 -27.00 -36.97
C ALA A 11 -45.07 -25.55 -37.02
N LEU A 12 -43.92 -25.37 -37.66
CA LEU A 12 -43.45 -24.09 -38.17
C LEU A 12 -44.32 -23.64 -39.36
N PRO A 13 -44.33 -22.33 -39.67
CA PRO A 13 -44.11 -21.94 -41.05
C PRO A 13 -42.93 -20.99 -41.22
N SER A 14 -42.17 -21.30 -42.27
CA SER A 14 -41.22 -20.45 -42.97
C SER A 14 -41.97 -19.47 -43.89
N VAL A 15 -41.19 -18.55 -44.49
CA VAL A 15 -41.41 -17.92 -45.81
C VAL A 15 -41.91 -16.45 -45.79
N LYS A 16 -40.92 -15.56 -45.98
CA LYS A 16 -40.83 -14.48 -46.99
C LYS A 16 -41.28 -13.03 -46.70
N ASP A 17 -40.37 -12.17 -47.16
CA ASP A 17 -40.55 -10.90 -47.88
C ASP A 17 -41.19 -9.73 -47.12
N ASN A 18 -40.39 -8.74 -46.71
CA ASN A 18 -40.22 -7.56 -47.55
C ASN A 18 -39.18 -6.57 -46.99
N MET A 19 -38.36 -6.11 -47.93
CA MET A 19 -37.55 -4.90 -47.88
C MET A 19 -38.49 -3.68 -47.98
N GLU A 20 -37.99 -2.50 -47.55
CA GLU A 20 -38.68 -1.19 -47.51
C GLU A 20 -39.54 -1.03 -46.23
N ASP A 21 -39.17 -0.20 -45.26
CA ASP A 21 -39.13 1.25 -45.40
C ASP A 21 -38.15 1.86 -44.36
N ALA A 22 -37.01 2.34 -44.83
CA ALA A 22 -36.03 3.06 -44.04
C ALA A 22 -35.91 4.46 -44.61
N SER A 23 -36.79 5.38 -44.20
CA SER A 23 -36.54 6.84 -44.20
C SER A 23 -37.68 7.63 -43.54
N ARG A 24 -37.29 8.51 -42.62
CA ARG A 24 -38.08 9.51 -41.85
C ARG A 24 -38.74 8.92 -40.61
N SER A 25 -38.42 9.33 -39.39
CA SER A 25 -38.11 10.70 -38.96
C SER A 25 -37.19 10.67 -37.74
N SER A 26 -36.11 11.44 -37.84
CA SER A 26 -35.40 12.01 -36.71
C SER A 26 -36.37 12.84 -35.87
N GLU A 27 -36.40 12.64 -34.55
CA GLU A 27 -36.44 13.72 -33.57
C GLU A 27 -36.34 13.17 -32.13
N ASN A 28 -35.32 13.68 -31.42
CA ASN A 28 -35.27 13.93 -29.99
C ASN A 28 -35.27 12.76 -28.99
N LEU A 29 -34.08 12.21 -28.72
CA LEU A 29 -33.72 11.71 -27.39
C LEU A 29 -32.31 12.20 -27.00
N THR A 30 -32.18 13.50 -26.74
CA THR A 30 -31.10 14.04 -25.91
C THR A 30 -31.54 13.95 -24.45
N GLY A 31 -31.14 12.88 -23.78
CA GLY A 31 -31.38 12.67 -22.36
C GLY A 31 -30.29 11.76 -21.80
N VAL A 32 -29.03 12.15 -21.97
CA VAL A 32 -27.91 11.48 -21.30
C VAL A 32 -27.90 11.99 -19.87
N ASP A 33 -28.38 11.17 -18.94
CA ASP A 33 -28.19 11.36 -17.50
C ASP A 33 -26.68 11.31 -17.17
N GLN A 34 -26.04 12.47 -17.26
CA GLN A 34 -24.69 12.72 -16.79
C GLN A 34 -24.71 13.11 -15.31
N HIS A 35 -25.02 12.21 -14.39
CA HIS A 35 -24.79 12.48 -12.96
C HIS A 35 -24.48 11.21 -12.16
N ALA A 36 -23.19 10.87 -12.08
CA ALA A 36 -22.55 10.25 -10.90
C ALA A 36 -21.01 10.17 -11.07
N ALA A 37 -20.37 11.28 -11.43
CA ALA A 37 -18.95 11.43 -11.13
C ALA A 37 -18.86 11.76 -9.64
N GLU A 38 -18.70 10.75 -8.78
CA GLU A 38 -18.35 10.95 -7.38
C GLU A 38 -17.00 11.68 -7.32
N SER A 39 -17.07 13.01 -7.22
CA SER A 39 -15.89 13.84 -7.11
C SER A 39 -15.22 13.52 -5.78
N TYR A 40 -13.92 13.26 -5.85
CA TYR A 40 -13.06 13.42 -4.68
C TYR A 40 -13.32 14.79 -4.05
N PRO A 41 -13.11 14.97 -2.74
CA PRO A 41 -13.05 16.31 -2.19
C PRO A 41 -12.05 17.10 -3.02
N THR A 42 -12.55 18.13 -3.70
CA THR A 42 -11.75 19.02 -4.51
C THR A 42 -10.66 19.57 -3.59
N ALA A 43 -9.40 19.47 -4.01
CA ALA A 43 -8.33 20.17 -3.30
C ALA A 43 -8.80 21.61 -3.03
N PRO A 44 -8.58 22.17 -1.83
CA PRO A 44 -8.93 23.57 -1.57
C PRO A 44 -8.39 24.41 -2.73
N LYS A 45 -9.26 25.27 -3.29
CA LYS A 45 -8.89 26.13 -4.42
C LYS A 45 -7.56 26.77 -4.06
N ALA A 46 -6.58 26.63 -4.96
CA ALA A 46 -5.29 27.28 -4.81
C ALA A 46 -5.56 28.78 -4.61
N THR A 47 -5.48 29.24 -3.37
CA THR A 47 -5.21 30.64 -3.09
C THR A 47 -3.89 30.98 -3.77
N ASP A 48 -3.73 32.23 -4.17
CA ASP A 48 -2.54 32.78 -4.83
C ASP A 48 -1.25 32.11 -4.34
N PRO A 49 -0.25 31.85 -5.21
CA PRO A 49 0.94 31.10 -4.87
C PRO A 49 1.53 31.64 -3.56
N VAL A 50 1.26 30.93 -2.47
CA VAL A 50 1.81 31.22 -1.17
C VAL A 50 3.32 31.12 -1.37
N ASP A 51 4.02 32.19 -1.01
CA ASP A 51 5.47 32.27 -1.08
C ASP A 51 6.07 30.95 -0.56
N THR A 52 6.72 30.21 -1.46
CA THR A 52 7.29 28.88 -1.21
C THR A 52 8.46 28.90 -0.21
N ARG A 53 8.66 30.03 0.48
CA ARG A 53 9.62 30.24 1.56
C ARG A 53 8.98 30.35 2.95
N GLN A 54 7.73 29.93 3.14
CA GLN A 54 7.27 29.67 4.50
C GLN A 54 8.05 28.47 5.06
N ASP A 55 9.16 28.76 5.73
CA ASP A 55 9.83 27.79 6.57
C ASP A 55 8.91 27.47 7.74
N PHE A 56 8.19 26.35 7.61
CA PHE A 56 7.49 25.75 8.74
C PHE A 56 8.51 25.44 9.83
N THR A 57 8.27 25.91 11.05
CA THR A 57 9.09 25.49 12.19
C THR A 57 8.89 24.00 12.46
N GLU A 58 9.88 23.34 13.03
CA GLU A 58 9.79 21.91 13.36
C GLU A 58 8.59 21.65 14.30
N GLU A 59 8.34 22.54 15.26
CA GLU A 59 7.20 22.45 16.17
C GLU A 59 5.86 22.55 15.43
N ALA A 60 5.78 23.37 14.37
CA ALA A 60 4.58 23.47 13.55
C ALA A 60 4.34 22.18 12.76
N LEU A 61 5.39 21.62 12.15
CA LEU A 61 5.30 20.35 11.42
C LEU A 61 4.88 19.20 12.33
N VAL A 62 5.48 19.09 13.52
CA VAL A 62 5.12 18.06 14.52
C VAL A 62 3.64 18.16 14.90
N LYS A 63 3.13 19.39 15.11
CA LYS A 63 1.70 19.61 15.40
C LYS A 63 0.79 19.19 14.26
N LEU A 64 1.13 19.54 13.01
CA LEU A 64 0.35 19.14 11.83
C LEU A 64 0.32 17.61 11.67
N GLU A 65 1.37 16.92 12.07
CA GLU A 65 1.54 15.48 11.85
C GLU A 65 0.94 14.62 12.96
N ALA A 66 0.68 15.19 14.15
CA ALA A 66 0.29 14.47 15.36
C ALA A 66 -0.91 13.52 15.12
N ALA A 67 -1.97 14.00 14.47
CA ALA A 67 -3.14 13.18 14.17
C ALA A 67 -2.81 11.97 13.27
N ALA A 68 -2.07 12.18 12.18
CA ALA A 68 -1.67 11.10 11.28
C ALA A 68 -0.66 10.14 11.94
N ASN A 69 0.25 10.66 12.77
CA ASN A 69 1.23 9.88 13.53
C ASN A 69 0.57 8.88 14.50
N SER A 70 -0.60 9.24 15.06
CA SER A 70 -1.38 8.37 15.95
C SER A 70 -2.16 7.24 15.24
N LEU A 71 -2.17 7.20 13.91
CA LEU A 71 -2.89 6.14 13.19
C LEU A 71 -2.24 4.77 13.43
N PRO A 72 -3.01 3.69 13.63
CA PRO A 72 -2.46 2.35 13.75
C PRO A 72 -1.76 1.89 12.46
N PHE A 73 -0.56 1.32 12.60
CA PHE A 73 0.20 0.75 11.50
C PHE A 73 -0.51 -0.43 10.85
N ALA A 74 -1.22 -1.24 11.65
CA ALA A 74 -2.09 -2.31 11.15
C ALA A 74 -3.09 -1.78 10.09
N HIS A 75 -3.70 -0.62 10.34
CA HIS A 75 -4.66 -0.02 9.40
C HIS A 75 -3.99 0.43 8.10
N PHE A 76 -2.77 0.99 8.18
CA PHE A 76 -1.96 1.30 6.99
C PHE A 76 -1.66 0.03 6.19
N CYS A 77 -1.23 -1.05 6.84
CA CYS A 77 -0.95 -2.34 6.20
C CYS A 77 -2.18 -2.93 5.50
N ASP A 78 -3.37 -2.83 6.11
CA ASP A 78 -4.62 -3.30 5.50
C ASP A 78 -5.01 -2.49 4.25
N LYS A 79 -4.79 -1.17 4.26
CA LYS A 79 -4.95 -0.34 3.07
C LYS A 79 -3.94 -0.71 1.99
N CYS A 80 -2.70 -1.03 2.36
CA CYS A 80 -1.68 -1.55 1.45
C CYS A 80 -2.11 -2.86 0.77
N GLU A 81 -2.67 -3.84 1.52
CA GLU A 81 -3.21 -5.09 0.96
C GLU A 81 -4.29 -4.83 -0.09
N LYS A 82 -5.27 -3.99 0.27
CA LYS A 82 -6.39 -3.64 -0.62
C LYS A 82 -5.89 -2.94 -1.89
N ALA A 83 -4.92 -2.02 -1.75
CA ALA A 83 -4.37 -1.30 -2.88
C ALA A 83 -3.52 -2.16 -3.80
N ALA A 84 -2.76 -3.13 -3.27
CA ALA A 84 -1.98 -4.06 -4.08
C ALA A 84 -2.86 -4.89 -5.03
N GLN A 85 -4.12 -5.15 -4.67
CA GLN A 85 -5.08 -5.88 -5.48
C GLN A 85 -5.85 -5.00 -6.48
N ALA A 86 -5.81 -3.67 -6.32
CA ALA A 86 -6.54 -2.75 -7.18
C ALA A 86 -5.84 -2.54 -8.54
N LYS A 87 -6.64 -2.51 -9.61
CA LYS A 87 -6.12 -2.42 -10.99
C LYS A 87 -5.76 -1.00 -11.43
N SER A 88 -6.47 0.01 -10.94
CA SER A 88 -6.26 1.41 -11.36
C SER A 88 -5.63 2.25 -10.25
N ALA A 89 -4.77 3.19 -10.64
CA ALA A 89 -4.10 4.06 -9.70
C ALA A 89 -5.08 5.01 -8.96
N GLN A 90 -6.20 5.36 -9.61
CA GLN A 90 -7.30 6.08 -8.98
C GLN A 90 -7.96 5.28 -7.87
N LYS A 91 -8.26 3.98 -8.10
CA LYS A 91 -8.83 3.13 -7.07
C LYS A 91 -7.87 2.96 -5.90
N LYS A 92 -6.58 2.74 -6.19
CA LYS A 92 -5.53 2.67 -5.16
C LYS A 92 -5.51 3.94 -4.29
N ARG A 93 -5.52 5.14 -4.90
CA ARG A 93 -5.61 6.40 -4.14
C ARG A 93 -6.85 6.46 -3.26
N SER A 94 -8.02 6.10 -3.79
CA SER A 94 -9.27 6.12 -3.01
C SER A 94 -9.29 5.15 -1.83
N ILE A 95 -8.49 4.08 -1.86
CA ILE A 95 -8.34 3.15 -0.73
C ILE A 95 -7.54 3.81 0.41
N PHE A 96 -6.49 4.57 0.07
CA PHE A 96 -5.68 5.27 1.06
C PHE A 96 -6.35 6.52 1.60
N PHE A 97 -6.80 7.39 0.70
CA PHE A 97 -7.35 8.71 0.98
C PHE A 97 -8.87 8.69 0.82
N ASP A 98 -9.53 7.84 1.60
CA ASP A 98 -10.98 7.77 1.70
C ASP A 98 -11.54 8.85 2.64
N LYS A 99 -12.87 9.06 2.56
CA LYS A 99 -13.58 9.99 3.44
C LYS A 99 -13.41 9.62 4.92
N GLU A 100 -13.32 8.34 5.24
CA GLU A 100 -13.12 7.85 6.61
C GLU A 100 -11.78 8.30 7.19
N LEU A 101 -10.69 8.17 6.44
CA LEU A 101 -9.39 8.70 6.87
C LEU A 101 -9.47 10.20 7.12
N ILE A 102 -10.04 10.96 6.20
CA ILE A 102 -10.15 12.43 6.31
C ILE A 102 -10.92 12.81 7.58
N TYR A 103 -12.10 12.20 7.79
CA TYR A 103 -12.92 12.46 8.97
C TYR A 103 -12.20 12.10 10.27
N ARG A 104 -11.50 10.97 10.29
CA ARG A 104 -10.71 10.54 11.45
C ARG A 104 -9.60 11.53 11.78
N LEU A 105 -8.88 12.04 10.77
CA LEU A 105 -7.82 13.03 10.96
C LEU A 105 -8.37 14.36 11.49
N GLN A 106 -9.46 14.86 10.89
CA GLN A 106 -10.12 16.11 11.30
C GLN A 106 -10.71 16.02 12.72
N ARG A 107 -11.18 14.85 13.15
CA ARG A 107 -11.66 14.67 14.53
C ARG A 107 -10.55 14.60 15.57
N ALA A 108 -9.36 14.17 15.17
CA ALA A 108 -8.22 14.05 16.06
C ALA A 108 -7.47 15.38 16.26
N SER A 109 -7.77 16.42 15.47
CA SER A 109 -7.11 17.72 15.54
C SER A 109 -8.11 18.86 15.31
N PRO A 110 -8.14 19.91 16.15
CA PRO A 110 -8.99 21.09 15.93
C PRO A 110 -8.52 21.98 14.77
N GLY A 111 -7.35 21.69 14.19
CA GLY A 111 -6.73 22.46 13.12
C GLY A 111 -6.24 21.56 11.97
N PRO A 112 -5.58 22.17 10.97
CA PRO A 112 -5.15 21.45 9.77
C PRO A 112 -4.23 20.26 10.11
N VAL A 113 -4.33 19.19 9.31
CA VAL A 113 -3.59 17.93 9.52
C VAL A 113 -2.76 17.58 8.28
N SER A 114 -1.47 17.33 8.48
CA SER A 114 -0.56 16.83 7.46
C SER A 114 -0.69 15.32 7.30
N ILE A 115 -0.77 14.85 6.05
CA ILE A 115 -0.74 13.42 5.70
C ILE A 115 0.68 12.88 5.49
N PHE A 116 1.72 13.67 5.82
CA PHE A 116 3.12 13.26 5.67
C PHE A 116 3.45 11.90 6.31
N PRO A 117 3.00 11.57 7.53
CA PRO A 117 3.30 10.27 8.15
C PRO A 117 2.79 9.07 7.36
N ILE A 118 1.71 9.24 6.59
CA ILE A 118 1.18 8.21 5.70
C ILE A 118 2.00 8.16 4.41
N LEU A 119 2.27 9.33 3.82
CA LEU A 119 2.95 9.43 2.53
C LEU A 119 4.41 8.99 2.58
N ARG A 120 5.13 9.24 3.68
CA ARG A 120 6.52 8.77 3.84
C ARG A 120 6.64 7.25 3.78
N PHE A 121 5.64 6.51 4.27
CA PHE A 121 5.61 5.05 4.17
C PHE A 121 5.13 4.62 2.79
N LEU A 122 4.20 5.35 2.18
CA LEU A 122 3.66 5.05 0.85
C LEU A 122 4.65 5.33 -0.30
N LEU A 123 5.56 6.27 -0.08
CA LEU A 123 6.60 6.71 -1.02
C LEU A 123 7.97 6.55 -0.35
N PRO A 124 8.38 5.31 -0.01
CA PRO A 124 9.60 5.09 0.75
C PRO A 124 10.81 5.66 0.03
N GLU A 125 10.81 5.74 -1.31
CA GLU A 125 11.88 6.35 -2.12
C GLU A 125 12.13 7.84 -1.85
N THR A 126 11.19 8.52 -1.19
CA THR A 126 11.33 9.93 -0.78
C THR A 126 11.88 10.09 0.63
N ASP A 127 12.03 8.99 1.40
CA ASP A 127 12.56 9.04 2.76
C ASP A 127 14.10 9.13 2.74
N PRO A 128 14.71 10.18 3.34
CA PRO A 128 16.17 10.34 3.37
C PRO A 128 16.94 9.19 4.05
N ARG A 129 16.25 8.35 4.83
CA ARG A 129 16.85 7.19 5.50
C ARG A 129 17.08 6.01 4.58
N GLN A 130 16.48 5.97 3.38
CA GLN A 130 16.62 4.83 2.46
C GLN A 130 18.09 4.49 2.16
N GLY A 131 18.93 5.49 1.89
CA GLY A 131 20.37 5.28 1.67
C GLY A 131 21.13 4.81 2.90
N GLN A 132 20.53 4.93 4.09
CA GLN A 132 21.19 4.70 5.38
C GLN A 132 20.85 3.32 5.98
N PHE A 133 19.69 2.74 5.65
CA PHE A 133 19.33 1.40 6.12
C PHE A 133 20.41 0.37 5.79
N LYS A 134 21.06 0.47 4.61
CA LYS A 134 22.11 -0.45 4.15
C LYS A 134 21.72 -1.92 4.37
N LEU A 135 20.44 -2.24 4.13
CA LEU A 135 19.85 -3.57 4.20
C LEU A 135 19.42 -3.95 2.78
N ARG A 136 19.93 -5.07 2.29
CA ARG A 136 19.51 -5.68 1.02
C ARG A 136 18.82 -7.00 1.33
N HIS A 137 18.08 -7.56 0.38
CA HIS A 137 17.38 -8.85 0.53
C HIS A 137 18.22 -9.94 1.21
N ARG A 138 19.49 -10.13 0.80
CA ARG A 138 20.39 -11.13 1.40
C ARG A 138 20.62 -10.88 2.88
N THR A 139 21.11 -9.70 3.25
CA THR A 139 21.40 -9.33 4.64
C THR A 139 20.14 -9.33 5.49
N MET A 140 19.02 -8.86 4.94
CA MET A 140 17.72 -8.91 5.61
C MET A 140 17.30 -10.36 5.88
N GLY A 141 17.49 -11.26 4.91
CA GLY A 141 17.23 -12.69 5.06
C GLY A 141 18.09 -13.33 6.15
N ASP A 142 19.39 -13.03 6.18
CA ASP A 142 20.31 -13.51 7.22
C ASP A 142 19.86 -13.06 8.63
N VAL A 143 19.46 -11.78 8.78
CA VAL A 143 18.93 -11.24 10.04
C VAL A 143 17.65 -11.97 10.44
N ILE A 144 16.68 -12.11 9.54
CA ILE A 144 15.40 -12.75 9.86
C ILE A 144 15.57 -14.24 10.19
N VAL A 145 16.44 -14.96 9.48
CA VAL A 145 16.75 -16.37 9.76
C VAL A 145 17.30 -16.54 11.17
N LYS A 146 18.20 -15.64 11.61
CA LYS A 146 18.76 -15.62 12.97
C LYS A 146 17.71 -15.23 14.01
N THR A 147 16.96 -14.15 13.78
CA THR A 147 15.86 -13.70 14.64
C THR A 147 14.84 -14.82 14.91
N LEU A 148 14.54 -15.63 13.90
CA LEU A 148 13.58 -16.74 14.01
C LEU A 148 14.21 -18.05 14.51
N GLY A 149 15.52 -18.08 14.79
CA GLY A 149 16.23 -19.30 15.21
C GLY A 149 16.15 -20.43 14.18
N LEU A 150 16.06 -20.13 12.89
CA LEU A 150 15.90 -21.15 11.85
C LEU A 150 17.22 -21.84 11.56
N ALA A 151 17.19 -23.17 11.49
CA ALA A 151 18.31 -23.93 10.95
C ALA A 151 18.57 -23.53 9.48
N THR A 152 19.83 -23.31 9.13
CA THR A 152 20.24 -22.77 7.81
C THR A 152 19.76 -23.58 6.61
N LYS A 153 19.61 -24.90 6.78
CA LYS A 153 19.12 -25.84 5.75
C LYS A 153 17.62 -26.13 5.85
N SER A 154 16.90 -25.51 6.78
CA SER A 154 15.46 -25.71 6.91
C SER A 154 14.72 -25.17 5.68
N LYS A 155 13.58 -25.77 5.35
CA LYS A 155 12.71 -25.30 4.25
C LYS A 155 12.38 -23.80 4.38
N ALA A 156 12.13 -23.33 5.60
CA ALA A 156 11.85 -21.92 5.87
C ALA A 156 13.07 -21.02 5.57
N ALA A 157 14.25 -21.37 6.07
CA ALA A 157 15.47 -20.60 5.81
C ALA A 157 15.82 -20.56 4.31
N LEU A 158 15.78 -21.71 3.63
CA LEU A 158 16.04 -21.78 2.19
C LEU A 158 15.05 -20.90 1.40
N ARG A 159 13.78 -20.88 1.79
CA ARG A 159 12.79 -20.02 1.16
C ARG A 159 13.10 -18.53 1.29
N ILE A 160 13.48 -18.08 2.50
CA ILE A 160 13.87 -16.69 2.76
C ILE A 160 15.10 -16.33 1.93
N MET A 161 16.14 -17.16 2.00
CA MET A 161 17.43 -16.88 1.37
C MET A 161 17.37 -16.95 -0.17
N ASN A 162 16.47 -17.78 -0.71
CA ASN A 162 16.30 -18.04 -2.13
C ASN A 162 14.90 -17.64 -2.61
N PHE A 163 14.37 -16.49 -2.15
CA PHE A 163 13.00 -16.02 -2.43
C PHE A 163 12.66 -15.90 -3.93
N SER A 164 13.68 -15.72 -4.77
CA SER A 164 13.54 -15.60 -6.24
C SER A 164 13.65 -16.93 -6.99
N MET A 165 13.94 -18.05 -6.30
CA MET A 165 14.10 -19.37 -6.94
C MET A 165 12.76 -20.12 -6.96
N PRO A 166 12.26 -20.55 -8.14
CA PRO A 166 11.01 -21.30 -8.26
C PRO A 166 10.98 -22.59 -7.44
N GLU A 167 12.13 -23.27 -7.33
CA GLU A 167 12.30 -24.51 -6.55
C GLU A 167 11.82 -24.35 -5.10
N HIS A 168 12.06 -23.17 -4.50
CA HIS A 168 11.70 -22.91 -3.11
C HIS A 168 10.40 -22.12 -2.96
N ASN A 169 10.09 -21.24 -3.91
CA ASN A 169 9.02 -20.24 -3.79
C ASN A 169 7.98 -20.27 -4.92
N GLY A 170 7.86 -21.39 -5.61
CA GLY A 170 6.77 -21.63 -6.58
C GLY A 170 5.37 -21.56 -5.94
N PRO A 171 4.31 -21.59 -6.78
CA PRO A 171 2.93 -21.54 -6.33
C PRO A 171 2.63 -22.62 -5.28
N ARG A 172 1.97 -22.25 -4.19
CA ARG A 172 1.58 -23.18 -3.12
C ARG A 172 0.20 -22.88 -2.57
N MET A 173 -0.43 -23.87 -1.94
CA MET A 173 -1.71 -23.69 -1.26
C MET A 173 -1.51 -22.90 0.03
N GLY A 174 -2.21 -21.77 0.16
CA GLY A 174 -2.27 -20.99 1.39
C GLY A 174 -3.32 -21.52 2.37
N PRO A 175 -3.35 -20.99 3.61
CA PRO A 175 -4.23 -21.48 4.68
C PRO A 175 -5.73 -21.38 4.35
N ASN A 176 -6.12 -20.50 3.43
CA ASN A 176 -7.53 -20.29 3.04
C ASN A 176 -7.87 -20.95 1.68
N GLY A 177 -7.11 -21.95 1.23
CA GLY A 177 -7.33 -22.62 -0.05
C GLY A 177 -6.99 -21.76 -1.28
N ARG A 178 -6.33 -20.61 -1.09
CA ARG A 178 -5.89 -19.74 -2.18
C ARG A 178 -4.47 -20.07 -2.59
N ILE A 179 -4.20 -20.06 -3.90
CA ILE A 179 -2.83 -20.18 -4.41
C ILE A 179 -2.06 -18.92 -4.02
N LEU A 180 -1.00 -19.11 -3.22
CA LEU A 180 -0.03 -18.08 -2.90
C LEU A 180 1.11 -18.14 -3.93
N ASN A 181 1.37 -17.01 -4.58
CA ASN A 181 2.54 -16.80 -5.42
C ASN A 181 3.45 -15.79 -4.75
N THR A 182 4.54 -16.26 -4.15
CA THR A 182 5.53 -15.41 -3.46
C THR A 182 6.86 -15.35 -4.21
N LEU A 183 6.93 -15.94 -5.40
CA LEU A 183 8.15 -16.01 -6.19
C LEU A 183 8.64 -14.60 -6.55
N GLY A 184 9.88 -14.28 -6.16
CA GLY A 184 10.47 -12.97 -6.44
C GLY A 184 9.93 -11.82 -5.60
N ASP A 185 9.02 -12.08 -4.65
CA ASP A 185 8.56 -11.11 -3.66
C ASP A 185 9.06 -11.49 -2.28
N PHE A 186 10.11 -10.80 -1.83
CA PHE A 186 10.72 -11.07 -0.53
C PHE A 186 9.75 -10.82 0.62
N GLY A 187 9.01 -9.71 0.61
CA GLY A 187 8.06 -9.38 1.67
C GLY A 187 6.95 -10.43 1.81
N SER A 188 6.37 -10.88 0.69
CA SER A 188 5.37 -11.95 0.70
C SER A 188 5.96 -13.30 1.09
N THR A 189 7.22 -13.57 0.76
CA THR A 189 7.93 -14.77 1.22
C THR A 189 8.11 -14.76 2.73
N ILE A 190 8.48 -13.61 3.31
CA ILE A 190 8.61 -13.45 4.76
C ILE A 190 7.27 -13.63 5.47
N GLU A 191 6.20 -12.96 5.02
CA GLU A 191 4.86 -13.11 5.59
C GLU A 191 4.47 -14.58 5.71
N ASP A 192 4.58 -15.32 4.61
CA ASP A 192 4.16 -16.71 4.58
C ASP A 192 4.99 -17.62 5.51
N VAL A 193 6.30 -17.36 5.64
CA VAL A 193 7.13 -18.09 6.62
C VAL A 193 6.73 -17.75 8.06
N LEU A 194 6.28 -16.52 8.31
CA LEU A 194 5.93 -16.01 9.62
C LEU A 194 4.52 -16.43 10.09
N VAL A 195 3.58 -16.69 9.17
CA VAL A 195 2.19 -17.09 9.51
C VAL A 195 2.12 -18.26 10.48
N SER A 196 3.06 -19.21 10.41
CA SER A 196 3.08 -20.36 11.32
C SER A 196 4.00 -20.19 12.54
N ARG A 197 4.53 -19.00 12.81
CA ARG A 197 5.64 -18.79 13.78
C ARG A 197 5.42 -17.66 14.77
N ILE A 198 4.76 -16.59 14.35
CA ILE A 198 4.54 -15.42 15.19
C ILE A 198 3.05 -15.16 15.41
N ARG A 199 2.74 -14.24 16.33
CA ARG A 199 1.36 -13.86 16.66
C ARG A 199 0.63 -13.34 15.41
N GLN A 200 -0.64 -13.72 15.26
CA GLN A 200 -1.46 -13.26 14.14
C GLN A 200 -2.22 -11.95 14.46
N THR A 201 -2.40 -11.66 15.75
CA THR A 201 -3.09 -10.46 16.22
C THR A 201 -2.34 -9.20 15.75
N PRO A 202 -3.03 -8.25 15.10
CA PRO A 202 -2.44 -6.96 14.72
C PRO A 202 -1.80 -6.25 15.92
N SER A 203 -0.75 -5.49 15.65
CA SER A 203 -0.13 -4.63 16.66
C SER A 203 -0.99 -3.40 16.95
N ASP A 204 -0.79 -2.83 18.15
CA ASP A 204 -1.31 -1.53 18.53
C ASP A 204 -0.33 -0.39 18.18
N LEU A 205 0.75 -0.69 17.45
CA LEU A 205 1.75 0.32 17.10
C LEU A 205 1.16 1.37 16.18
N SER A 206 1.42 2.63 16.52
CA SER A 206 1.13 3.81 15.72
C SER A 206 2.16 3.98 14.59
N LEU A 207 1.83 4.82 13.60
CA LEU A 207 2.80 5.19 12.55
C LEU A 207 4.04 5.86 13.14
N LEU A 208 3.88 6.63 14.23
CA LEU A 208 5.00 7.25 14.93
C LEU A 208 5.93 6.20 15.53
N GLU A 209 5.41 5.25 16.30
CA GLU A 209 6.24 4.22 16.94
C GLU A 209 6.94 3.35 15.90
N VAL A 210 6.26 2.99 14.81
CA VAL A 210 6.91 2.29 13.68
C VAL A 210 7.99 3.16 13.06
N ASN A 211 7.76 4.47 12.95
CA ASN A 211 8.78 5.36 12.46
C ASN A 211 10.02 5.41 13.38
N GLU A 212 9.82 5.41 14.70
CA GLU A 212 10.91 5.37 15.68
C GLU A 212 11.70 4.06 15.60
N TRP A 213 11.05 2.93 15.29
CA TRP A 213 11.75 1.69 14.98
C TRP A 213 12.64 1.79 13.75
N LEU A 214 12.15 2.48 12.69
CA LEU A 214 12.97 2.76 11.51
C LEU A 214 14.15 3.68 11.84
N ASP A 215 13.96 4.68 12.72
CA ASP A 215 15.05 5.55 13.19
C ASP A 215 16.11 4.75 13.97
N LYS A 216 15.69 3.84 14.84
CA LYS A 216 16.60 2.92 15.56
C LYS A 216 17.42 2.03 14.62
N LEU A 217 16.85 1.57 13.50
CA LEU A 217 17.58 0.77 12.51
C LEU A 217 18.71 1.55 11.81
N VAL A 218 18.58 2.88 11.74
CA VAL A 218 19.52 3.77 11.05
C VAL A 218 20.55 4.36 12.01
N SER A 219 20.17 4.62 13.26
CA SER A 219 21.00 5.29 14.28
C SER A 219 22.25 4.52 14.72
N ALA A 220 22.44 3.28 14.27
CA ALA A 220 23.66 2.51 14.51
C ALA A 220 24.92 3.23 13.96
N PRO A 221 25.86 3.67 14.82
CA PRO A 221 26.89 4.64 14.47
C PRO A 221 27.83 4.14 13.35
N PRO A 222 28.37 5.05 12.50
CA PRO A 222 29.22 4.69 11.35
C PRO A 222 30.48 3.88 11.70
N ARG A 223 30.95 3.97 12.95
CA ARG A 223 32.16 3.30 13.46
C ARG A 223 31.87 2.04 14.27
N SER A 224 30.62 1.60 14.34
CA SER A 224 30.28 0.29 14.91
C SER A 224 30.97 -0.80 14.08
N HIS A 225 31.76 -1.67 14.73
CA HIS A 225 32.20 -2.92 14.12
C HIS A 225 31.00 -3.61 13.44
N ALA A 226 31.16 -4.06 12.19
CA ALA A 226 30.05 -4.60 11.38
C ALA A 226 29.22 -5.67 12.13
N LYS A 227 29.88 -6.48 12.96
CA LYS A 227 29.27 -7.50 13.81
C LYS A 227 28.35 -6.96 14.91
N ARG A 228 28.67 -5.80 15.49
CA ARG A 228 27.83 -5.14 16.51
C ARG A 228 26.56 -4.59 15.85
N LYS A 229 26.70 -3.92 14.71
CA LYS A 229 25.56 -3.41 13.93
C LYS A 229 24.62 -4.53 13.48
N GLU A 230 25.17 -5.69 13.11
CA GLU A 230 24.38 -6.87 12.77
C GLU A 230 23.58 -7.38 13.98
N ARG A 231 24.21 -7.46 15.16
CA ARG A 231 23.54 -7.85 16.41
C ARG A 231 22.44 -6.87 16.81
N GLU A 232 22.69 -5.57 16.73
CA GLU A 232 21.67 -4.54 17.05
C GLU A 232 20.46 -4.66 16.11
N ARG A 233 20.68 -4.93 14.81
CA ARG A 233 19.59 -5.21 13.86
C ARG A 233 18.84 -6.48 14.24
N GLU A 234 19.55 -7.55 14.57
CA GLU A 234 18.94 -8.81 15.01
C GLU A 234 18.07 -8.61 16.26
N GLU A 235 18.54 -7.83 17.25
CA GLU A 235 17.80 -7.49 18.47
C GLU A 235 16.54 -6.66 18.15
N ILE A 236 16.64 -5.68 17.24
CA ILE A 236 15.49 -4.89 16.79
C ILE A 236 14.45 -5.78 16.09
N PHE A 237 14.88 -6.63 15.15
CA PHE A 237 13.96 -7.54 14.47
C PHE A 237 13.36 -8.59 15.41
N THR A 238 14.09 -9.01 16.43
CA THR A 238 13.57 -9.89 17.48
C THR A 238 12.45 -9.20 18.25
N GLN A 239 12.63 -7.95 18.67
CA GLN A 239 11.57 -7.18 19.33
C GLN A 239 10.37 -6.94 18.39
N LEU A 240 10.62 -6.56 17.14
CA LEU A 240 9.55 -6.40 16.15
C LEU A 240 8.78 -7.70 15.89
N SER A 241 9.43 -8.87 15.97
CA SER A 241 8.77 -10.17 15.79
C SER A 241 7.80 -10.53 16.93
N THR A 242 7.94 -9.92 18.11
CA THR A 242 6.99 -10.08 19.22
C THR A 242 5.86 -9.04 19.19
N LEU A 243 6.06 -7.93 18.49
CA LEU A 243 5.13 -6.81 18.37
C LEU A 243 4.27 -6.85 17.10
N LEU A 244 4.81 -7.26 15.96
CA LEU A 244 4.09 -7.22 14.69
C LEU A 244 3.51 -8.57 14.32
N ASN A 245 2.38 -8.57 13.63
CA ASN A 245 1.91 -9.77 12.94
C ASN A 245 2.66 -9.99 11.60
N PRO A 246 2.48 -11.14 10.92
CA PRO A 246 3.18 -11.43 9.65
C PRO A 246 2.95 -10.40 8.55
N ARG A 247 1.72 -9.87 8.46
CA ARG A 247 1.34 -8.88 7.45
C ARG A 247 2.07 -7.57 7.69
N GLU A 248 2.03 -7.08 8.92
CA GLU A 248 2.73 -5.85 9.34
C GLU A 248 4.24 -5.98 9.13
N MET A 249 4.83 -7.13 9.48
CA MET A 249 6.25 -7.40 9.23
C MET A 249 6.59 -7.34 7.73
N LYS A 250 5.74 -7.91 6.85
CA LYS A 250 5.92 -7.79 5.39
C LYS A 250 5.97 -6.33 4.94
N TRP A 251 5.02 -5.51 5.38
CA TRP A 251 4.95 -4.11 4.96
C TRP A 251 6.10 -3.30 5.52
N LEU A 252 6.51 -3.55 6.76
CA LEU A 252 7.71 -2.95 7.35
C LEU A 252 8.96 -3.27 6.51
N ILE A 253 9.16 -4.54 6.15
CA ILE A 253 10.30 -4.97 5.33
C ILE A 253 10.30 -4.29 3.97
N ARG A 254 9.11 -4.16 3.35
CA ARG A 254 8.96 -3.46 2.08
C ARG A 254 9.28 -1.97 2.18
N ILE A 255 8.92 -1.30 3.29
CA ILE A 255 9.30 0.09 3.57
C ILE A 255 10.83 0.21 3.70
N ILE A 256 11.47 -0.70 4.46
CA ILE A 256 12.92 -0.70 4.66
C ILE A 256 13.69 -0.95 3.36
N LEU A 257 13.17 -1.81 2.48
CA LEU A 257 13.77 -2.13 1.20
C LEU A 257 13.44 -1.11 0.10
N GLY A 258 12.57 -0.14 0.37
CA GLY A 258 12.17 0.89 -0.60
C GLY A 258 11.27 0.36 -1.73
N ASP A 259 10.63 -0.79 -1.55
CA ASP A 259 9.79 -1.42 -2.58
C ASP A 259 8.48 -1.95 -1.98
N LEU A 260 7.44 -1.11 -1.97
CA LEU A 260 6.13 -1.45 -1.43
C LEU A 260 5.37 -2.50 -2.23
N LYS A 261 5.69 -2.75 -3.51
CA LYS A 261 4.91 -3.65 -4.39
C LYS A 261 3.39 -3.37 -4.43
N CYS A 262 2.94 -2.19 -4.02
CA CYS A 262 1.55 -1.75 -4.11
C CYS A 262 1.20 -1.22 -5.51
N GLY A 263 2.19 -1.10 -6.41
CA GLY A 263 2.04 -0.65 -7.78
C GLY A 263 1.54 0.79 -7.91
N PHE A 264 1.86 1.63 -6.92
CA PHE A 264 1.73 3.07 -7.04
C PHE A 264 2.93 3.62 -7.81
N LYS A 265 2.67 4.50 -8.78
CA LYS A 265 3.70 5.42 -9.28
C LYS A 265 3.72 6.63 -8.35
N LYS A 266 4.91 7.09 -7.96
CA LYS A 266 5.10 8.29 -7.12
C LYS A 266 4.20 9.45 -7.54
N ASP A 267 4.29 9.84 -8.81
CA ASP A 267 3.51 10.95 -9.36
C ASP A 267 2.01 10.73 -9.25
N SER A 268 1.57 9.48 -9.39
CA SER A 268 0.17 9.13 -9.24
C SER A 268 -0.32 9.24 -7.80
N VAL A 269 0.54 9.03 -6.79
CA VAL A 269 0.18 9.26 -5.38
C VAL A 269 0.13 10.75 -5.10
N LEU A 270 1.12 11.51 -5.56
CA LEU A 270 1.23 12.95 -5.36
C LEU A 270 0.06 13.75 -5.95
N LYS A 271 -0.71 13.16 -6.87
CA LYS A 271 -1.99 13.72 -7.33
C LYS A 271 -3.05 13.87 -6.22
N VAL A 272 -2.81 13.36 -5.02
CA VAL A 272 -3.60 13.71 -3.82
C VAL A 272 -3.58 15.22 -3.54
N PHE A 273 -2.51 15.92 -3.93
CA PHE A 273 -2.37 17.38 -3.84
C PHE A 273 -2.92 18.14 -5.06
N GLY A 274 -3.62 17.45 -5.97
CA GLY A 274 -4.03 17.98 -7.27
C GLY A 274 -3.05 17.65 -8.40
N GLN A 275 -3.35 18.11 -9.62
CA GLN A 275 -2.62 17.67 -10.82
C GLN A 275 -1.13 18.06 -10.82
N ASP A 276 -0.77 19.20 -10.22
CA ASP A 276 0.62 19.69 -10.11
C ASP A 276 1.36 19.19 -8.85
N GLY A 277 0.77 18.27 -8.08
CA GLY A 277 1.44 17.67 -6.91
C GLY A 277 2.86 17.14 -7.19
N PRO A 278 3.10 16.41 -8.30
CA PRO A 278 4.45 15.97 -8.67
C PRO A 278 5.42 17.12 -8.94
N GLY A 279 4.98 18.16 -9.66
CA GLY A 279 5.80 19.32 -9.97
C GLY A 279 6.20 20.11 -8.72
N ARG A 280 5.31 20.17 -7.72
CA ARG A 280 5.62 20.80 -6.43
C ARG A 280 6.71 20.09 -5.66
N LEU A 281 6.63 18.76 -5.53
CA LEU A 281 7.68 17.98 -4.88
C LEU A 281 9.03 18.16 -5.61
N GLN A 282 9.01 18.22 -6.94
CA GLN A 282 10.22 18.46 -7.72
C GLN A 282 10.84 19.85 -7.44
N ARG A 283 10.03 20.86 -7.15
CA ARG A 283 10.52 22.21 -6.82
C ARG A 283 10.99 22.33 -5.37
N SER A 284 10.29 21.71 -4.42
CA SER A 284 10.64 21.79 -2.99
C SER A 284 11.75 20.84 -2.57
N TYR A 285 11.87 19.68 -3.23
CA TYR A 285 12.68 18.53 -2.83
C TYR A 285 12.39 18.01 -1.41
N ASP A 286 11.27 18.41 -0.81
CA ASP A 286 10.90 18.07 0.56
C ASP A 286 9.42 17.68 0.62
N LEU A 287 9.16 16.38 0.76
CA LEU A 287 7.80 15.84 0.85
C LEU A 287 7.07 16.35 2.09
N ARG A 288 7.78 16.56 3.20
CA ARG A 288 7.19 17.02 4.47
C ARG A 288 6.64 18.43 4.32
N LYS A 289 7.42 19.33 3.70
CA LYS A 289 6.97 20.70 3.38
C LYS A 289 5.77 20.71 2.43
N VAL A 290 5.79 19.92 1.35
CA VAL A 290 4.62 19.82 0.45
C VAL A 290 3.38 19.34 1.20
N CYS A 291 3.51 18.35 2.08
CA CYS A 291 2.37 17.87 2.86
C CYS A 291 1.82 18.93 3.83
N ALA A 292 2.68 19.77 4.41
CA ALA A 292 2.29 20.85 5.30
C ALA A 292 1.51 21.96 4.57
N GLU A 293 1.93 22.33 3.34
CA GLU A 293 1.20 23.28 2.49
C GLU A 293 -0.24 22.81 2.16
N TYR A 294 -0.43 21.50 2.03
CA TYR A 294 -1.70 20.86 1.69
C TYR A 294 -2.39 20.20 2.88
N ALA A 295 -2.06 20.63 4.10
CA ALA A 295 -2.65 20.08 5.29
C ALA A 295 -4.19 20.16 5.21
N VAL A 296 -4.82 19.01 5.47
CA VAL A 296 -6.26 18.82 5.35
C VAL A 296 -6.95 19.59 6.47
N LYS A 297 -7.89 20.47 6.11
CA LYS A 297 -8.74 21.22 7.05
C LYS A 297 -10.02 20.47 7.30
#